data_AF-A0A917P9U8-F1
#
_entry.id   AF-A0A917P9U8-F1
#
_cell.length_a   1.000
_cell.length_b   1.000
_cell.length_c   1.000
_cell.angle_alpha   90.00
_cell.angle_beta   90.00
_cell.angle_gamma   90.00
#
_symmetry.space_group_name_H-M   'P 1'
#
loop_
_entity.id
_entity.type
_entity.pdbx_description
1 polymer ?
#
loop_
_entity_poly.entity_id
_entity_poly.type
_entity_poly.pdbx_seq_one_letter_code
_entity_poly.pdbx_strand_id
1 'polypeptide(L)'
;MATFDHATPDRCAQLGRALTAAGLTWSENGCQGTLQYLTYTVTDPHGRTWQVTPATNFQISPSNPAQIWQASCGELATTTPVLSARKVTEHIKDTP
;
A
#
# COMPACT_ATOMS: atom_id res chain seq x y z
N MET A 1 16.82 -13.80 -1.28
CA MET A 1 16.62 -12.74 -0.26
C MET A 1 15.47 -11.86 -0.73
N ALA A 2 14.57 -11.47 0.17
CA ALA A 2 13.48 -10.56 -0.16
C ALA A 2 14.05 -9.16 -0.41
N THR A 3 13.65 -8.51 -1.50
CA THR A 3 14.04 -7.14 -1.83
C THR A 3 12.83 -6.26 -2.13
N PHE A 4 13.01 -4.95 -1.94
CA PHE A 4 11.96 -3.94 -2.05
C PHE A 4 12.33 -2.81 -3.03
N ASP A 5 13.40 -2.96 -3.81
CA ASP A 5 13.94 -1.93 -4.72
C ASP A 5 12.91 -1.40 -5.75
N HIS A 6 11.89 -2.21 -6.06
CA HIS A 6 10.77 -1.82 -6.91
C HIS A 6 9.86 -0.73 -6.29
N ALA A 7 9.90 -0.53 -4.97
CA ALA A 7 9.19 0.53 -4.25
C ALA A 7 9.97 1.85 -4.33
N THR A 8 10.28 2.27 -5.54
CA THR A 8 11.05 3.49 -5.81
C THR A 8 10.31 4.73 -5.26
N PRO A 9 11.01 5.87 -5.10
CA PRO A 9 10.37 7.12 -4.67
C PRO A 9 9.20 7.54 -5.56
N ASP A 10 9.27 7.28 -6.87
CA ASP A 10 8.18 7.54 -7.82
C ASP A 10 6.95 6.66 -7.53
N ARG A 11 7.16 5.37 -7.24
CA ARG A 11 6.08 4.45 -6.86
C ARG A 11 5.45 4.82 -5.53
N CYS A 12 6.26 5.25 -4.56
CA CYS A 12 5.81 5.78 -3.28
C CYS A 12 4.92 7.03 -3.48
N ALA A 13 5.40 7.99 -4.28
CA ALA A 13 4.64 9.17 -4.63
C ALA A 13 3.34 8.82 -5.38
N GLN A 14 3.36 7.81 -6.26
CA GLN A 14 2.16 7.30 -6.96
C GLN A 14 1.11 6.76 -5.97
N LEU A 15 1.53 6.03 -4.94
CA LEU A 15 0.62 5.57 -3.88
C LEU A 15 0.04 6.75 -3.10
N GLY A 16 0.87 7.67 -2.63
CA GLY A 16 0.42 8.85 -1.89
C GLY A 16 -0.59 9.71 -2.68
N ARG A 17 -0.35 9.90 -3.98
CA ARG A 17 -1.31 10.58 -4.88
C ARG A 17 -2.62 9.80 -5.02
N ALA A 18 -2.58 8.48 -5.13
CA ALA A 18 -3.78 7.65 -5.22
C ALA A 18 -4.62 7.73 -3.93
N LEU A 19 -3.97 7.67 -2.76
CA LEU A 19 -4.63 7.80 -1.45
C LEU A 19 -5.30 9.17 -1.30
N THR A 20 -4.58 10.22 -1.68
CA THR A 20 -5.11 11.60 -1.67
C THR A 20 -6.29 11.76 -2.63
N ALA A 21 -6.18 11.24 -3.85
CA ALA A 21 -7.26 11.30 -4.85
C ALA A 21 -8.50 10.49 -4.44
N ALA A 22 -8.32 9.41 -3.67
CA ALA A 22 -9.42 8.63 -3.11
C ALA A 22 -10.12 9.34 -1.92
N GLY A 23 -9.54 10.44 -1.41
CA GLY A 23 -10.03 11.17 -0.24
C GLY A 23 -9.76 10.46 1.08
N LEU A 24 -8.80 9.53 1.11
CA LEU A 24 -8.41 8.80 2.32
C LEU A 24 -7.46 9.66 3.14
N THR A 25 -7.61 9.62 4.46
CA THR A 25 -6.62 10.23 5.35
C THR A 25 -5.45 9.26 5.47
N TRP A 26 -4.22 9.72 5.26
CA TRP A 26 -3.05 8.83 5.30
C TRP A 26 -1.81 9.53 5.81
N SER A 27 -0.88 8.72 6.32
CA SER A 27 0.46 9.13 6.73
C SER A 27 1.46 8.03 6.38
N GLU A 28 2.72 8.40 6.22
CA GLU A 28 3.81 7.44 6.06
C GLU A 28 4.77 7.55 7.25
N ASN A 29 5.46 6.46 7.57
CA ASN A 29 6.40 6.44 8.68
C ASN A 29 7.77 7.07 8.37
N GLY A 30 7.95 7.68 7.18
CA GLY A 30 9.19 8.32 6.77
C GLY A 30 10.34 7.36 6.46
N CYS A 31 10.10 6.06 6.44
CA CYS A 31 11.12 5.04 6.16
C CYS A 31 11.37 4.80 4.66
N GLN A 32 11.19 5.82 3.79
CA GLN A 32 11.47 5.68 2.36
C GLN A 32 12.94 5.34 2.05
N GLY A 33 13.87 5.67 2.96
CA GLY A 33 15.27 5.25 2.87
C GLY A 33 15.51 3.77 3.22
N THR A 34 14.55 3.12 3.90
CA THR A 34 14.65 1.73 4.35
C THR A 34 13.36 0.99 3.99
N LEU A 35 13.22 0.67 2.71
CA LEU A 35 11.98 0.17 2.08
C LEU A 35 11.36 -1.06 2.75
N GLN A 36 12.17 -1.90 3.42
CA GLN A 36 11.67 -3.05 4.19
C GLN A 36 10.79 -2.66 5.39
N TYR A 37 10.92 -1.44 5.89
CA TYR A 37 10.14 -0.88 6.99
C TYR A 37 9.13 0.17 6.50
N LEU A 38 9.01 0.40 5.20
CA LEU A 38 8.10 1.39 4.66
C LEU A 38 6.65 0.97 4.93
N THR A 39 5.94 1.79 5.70
CA THR A 39 4.54 1.56 6.04
C THR A 39 3.76 2.85 5.89
N TYR A 40 2.65 2.77 5.17
CA TYR A 40 1.65 3.82 5.09
C TYR A 40 0.48 3.46 6.00
N THR A 41 0.11 4.36 6.90
CA THR A 41 -1.06 4.25 7.74
C THR A 41 -2.19 5.04 7.10
N VAL A 42 -3.28 4.36 6.74
CA VAL A 42 -4.43 4.93 6.04
C VAL A 42 -5.67 4.76 6.91
N THR A 43 -6.42 5.82 7.11
CA THR A 43 -7.73 5.79 7.77
C THR A 43 -8.82 5.79 6.71
N ASP A 44 -9.64 4.73 6.71
CA ASP A 44 -10.77 4.59 5.80
C ASP A 44 -12.00 5.40 6.27
N PRO A 45 -13.03 5.59 5.42
CA PRO A 45 -14.20 6.41 5.75
C PRO A 45 -15.01 5.94 6.96
N HIS A 46 -14.87 4.66 7.34
CA HIS A 46 -15.51 4.06 8.51
C HIS A 46 -14.67 4.25 9.78
N GLY A 47 -13.52 4.93 9.69
CA GLY A 47 -12.64 5.23 10.82
C GLY A 47 -11.62 4.16 11.14
N ARG A 48 -11.51 3.09 10.34
CA ARG A 48 -10.58 1.99 10.60
C ARG A 48 -9.21 2.28 10.00
N THR A 49 -8.21 1.64 10.58
CA THR A 49 -6.81 1.85 10.22
C THR A 49 -6.30 0.69 9.36
N TRP A 50 -5.73 1.04 8.22
CA TRP A 50 -5.09 0.15 7.27
C TRP A 50 -3.59 0.43 7.24
N GLN A 51 -2.80 -0.63 7.15
CA GLN A 51 -1.37 -0.56 6.92
C GLN A 51 -1.08 -1.00 5.49
N VAL A 52 -0.51 -0.11 4.69
CA VAL A 52 -0.09 -0.42 3.32
C VAL A 52 1.43 -0.53 3.28
N THR A 53 1.93 -1.65 2.78
CA THR A 53 3.37 -1.95 2.68
C THR A 53 3.72 -2.42 1.28
N PRO A 54 4.98 -2.22 0.84
CA PRO A 54 5.45 -2.82 -0.40
C PRO A 54 5.54 -4.35 -0.24
N ALA A 55 5.12 -5.07 -1.28
CA ALA A 55 5.25 -6.51 -1.36
C ALA A 55 6.73 -6.90 -1.54
N THR A 56 7.09 -8.13 -1.21
CA THR A 56 8.43 -8.63 -1.55
C THR A 56 8.53 -8.91 -3.04
N ASN A 57 9.75 -8.84 -3.59
CA ASN A 57 10.03 -9.19 -4.99
C ASN A 57 9.47 -10.56 -5.43
N PHE A 58 9.34 -11.53 -4.52
CA PHE A 58 8.78 -12.86 -4.81
C PHE A 58 7.27 -12.87 -5.04
N GLN A 59 6.56 -11.83 -4.57
CA GLN A 59 5.11 -11.72 -4.70
C GLN A 59 4.68 -10.89 -5.91
N ILE A 60 5.64 -10.26 -6.61
CA ILE A 60 5.37 -9.39 -7.76
C ILE A 60 5.36 -10.23 -9.02
N SER A 61 4.25 -10.15 -9.75
CA SER A 61 4.12 -10.82 -11.04
C SER A 61 4.81 -10.03 -12.15
N PRO A 62 5.66 -10.64 -12.99
CA PRO A 62 6.31 -9.94 -14.10
C PRO A 62 5.31 -9.40 -15.13
N SER A 63 4.15 -10.03 -15.27
CA SER A 63 3.06 -9.57 -16.13
C SER A 63 2.39 -8.28 -15.63
N ASN A 64 2.58 -7.91 -14.36
CA ASN A 64 1.96 -6.75 -13.73
C ASN A 64 2.93 -6.05 -12.76
N PRO A 65 3.99 -5.38 -13.28
CA PRO A 65 5.04 -4.79 -12.45
C PRO A 65 4.58 -3.58 -11.64
N ALA A 66 3.36 -3.08 -11.87
CA ALA A 66 2.75 -2.00 -11.09
C ALA A 66 2.03 -2.51 -9.82
N GLN A 67 1.80 -3.83 -9.70
CA GLN A 67 1.20 -4.43 -8.51
C GLN A 67 2.31 -4.72 -7.51
N ILE A 68 2.48 -3.82 -6.55
CA ILE A 68 3.54 -3.91 -5.55
C ILE A 68 3.06 -3.61 -4.13
N TRP A 69 1.77 -3.33 -3.93
CA TRP A 69 1.25 -2.88 -2.64
C TRP A 69 0.34 -3.92 -2.02
N GLN A 70 0.45 -4.10 -0.71
CA GLN A 70 -0.49 -4.89 0.08
C GLN A 70 -1.05 -4.01 1.17
N ALA A 71 -2.35 -4.11 1.43
CA ALA A 71 -2.98 -3.47 2.57
C ALA A 71 -3.47 -4.53 3.56
N SER A 72 -3.26 -4.28 4.85
CA SER A 72 -3.79 -5.09 5.94
C SER A 72 -4.61 -4.23 6.88
N CYS A 73 -5.73 -4.75 7.35
CA CYS A 73 -6.55 -4.15 8.39
C CYS A 73 -6.61 -5.10 9.58
N GLY A 74 -6.04 -4.68 10.71
CA GLY A 74 -6.04 -5.48 11.93
C GLY A 74 -7.44 -5.70 12.49
N GLU A 75 -8.32 -4.70 12.39
CA GLU A 75 -9.69 -4.76 12.91
C GLU A 75 -10.56 -5.77 12.15
N LEU A 76 -10.33 -5.90 10.83
CA LEU A 76 -11.05 -6.85 9.99
C LEU A 76 -10.33 -8.20 9.84
N ALA A 77 -9.15 -8.35 10.46
CA ALA A 77 -8.24 -9.48 10.25
C ALA A 77 -8.05 -9.83 8.76
N THR A 78 -7.99 -8.80 7.89
CA THR A 78 -7.94 -8.97 6.44
C THR A 78 -6.64 -8.44 5.85
N THR A 79 -6.18 -9.07 4.77
CA THR A 79 -5.00 -8.62 4.01
C THR A 79 -5.25 -8.82 2.53
N THR A 80 -4.99 -7.79 1.74
CA THR A 80 -5.19 -7.84 0.29
C THR A 80 -4.10 -8.68 -0.39
N PRO A 81 -4.39 -9.23 -1.57
CA PRO A 81 -3.31 -9.65 -2.48
C PRO A 81 -2.45 -8.43 -2.89
N VAL A 82 -1.38 -8.68 -3.64
CA VAL A 82 -0.56 -7.61 -4.19
C VAL A 82 -1.33 -6.86 -5.28
N LEU A 83 -1.57 -5.58 -5.04
CA LEU A 83 -2.38 -4.69 -5.87
C LEU A 83 -1.56 -3.51 -6.37
N SER A 84 -2.09 -2.85 -7.39
CA SER A 84 -1.58 -1.55 -7.81
C SER A 84 -2.05 -0.47 -6.84
N ALA A 85 -1.36 0.68 -6.83
CA ALA A 85 -1.68 1.80 -5.95
C ALA A 85 -3.18 2.18 -6.03
N ARG A 86 -3.74 2.25 -7.24
CA ARG A 86 -5.17 2.55 -7.41
C ARG A 86 -6.06 1.46 -6.80
N LYS A 87 -5.81 0.19 -7.13
CA LYS A 87 -6.65 -0.91 -6.65
C LYS A 87 -6.62 -1.06 -5.12
N VAL A 88 -5.48 -0.78 -4.47
CA VAL A 88 -5.42 -0.84 -3.02
C VAL A 88 -6.26 0.27 -2.38
N THR A 89 -6.26 1.49 -2.94
CA THR A 89 -7.12 2.57 -2.45
C THR A 89 -8.61 2.32 -2.68
N GLU A 90 -8.97 1.73 -3.83
CA GLU A 90 -10.34 1.31 -4.12
C GLU A 90 -10.78 0.24 -3.11
N HIS A 91 -9.94 -0.75 -2.82
CA HIS A 91 -10.25 -1.79 -1.83
C HIS A 91 -10.46 -1.23 -0.42
N ILE A 92 -9.56 -0.38 0.07
CA ILE A 92 -9.66 0.25 1.39
C ILE A 92 -10.98 1.04 1.50
N LYS A 93 -11.36 1.74 0.44
CA LYS A 93 -12.58 2.56 0.40
C LYS A 93 -13.87 1.74 0.31
N ASP A 94 -13.86 0.65 -0.46
CA ASP A 94 -15.05 -0.17 -0.73
C ASP A 94 -15.31 -1.21 0.36
N THR A 95 -14.31 -1.51 1.20
CA THR A 95 -14.46 -2.44 2.30
C THR A 95 -15.53 -1.92 3.28
N PRO A 96 -16.64 -2.65 3.52
CA PRO A 96 -17.73 -2.21 4.38
C PRO A 96 -17.35 -2.29 5.85
#